data_AF-A0A9X1SKC5-F1
#
_entry.id   AF-A0A9X1SKC5-F1
#
_cell.length_a   1.000
_cell.length_b   1.000
_cell.length_c   1.000
_cell.angle_alpha   90.00
_cell.angle_beta   90.00
_cell.angle_gamma   90.00
#
_symmetry.space_group_name_H-M   'P 1'
#
loop_
_entity.id
_entity.type
_entity.pdbx_description
1 polymer ?
#
loop_
_entity_poly.entity_id
_entity_poly.type
_entity_poly.pdbx_seq_one_letter_code
_entity_poly.pdbx_strand_id
1 'polypeptide(L)'
;MNAIALVLCTVALGADARDTIPNVKALSALIDRTYDIDQINHVDLVGDGSWLQTSGNLDLGSPGLRGTIPQGMPMALYRNSLLIDKYQLWVVSCPSRPSMFLAGYVRFDSETLKPYELTGITEKSLKTAFCVLLDVDQNVVIKLDEPAARLYLDEARHEALSAGMNVIWDNYLQRIASQPKSAPFVDKYLDFQKQFVSPPPITATAQTRFTRSRDKPEERFNGVYVTITFSADGCEANHSASFDVSKLLDTSVAVPAVKYFTAPQNAGKEVE
;
A
#
# COMPACT_ATOMS: atom_id res chain seq x y z
N MET A 1 -5.80 31.36 4.88
CA MET A 1 -6.27 31.44 3.48
C MET A 1 -6.18 30.04 2.91
N ASN A 2 -7.30 29.35 2.74
CA ASN A 2 -7.32 27.95 2.28
C ASN A 2 -7.32 27.94 0.75
N ALA A 3 -6.22 27.53 0.14
CA ALA A 3 -6.13 27.35 -1.30
C ALA A 3 -6.71 25.98 -1.67
N ILE A 4 -7.97 25.97 -2.11
CA ILE A 4 -8.56 24.81 -2.79
C ILE A 4 -8.01 24.85 -4.23
N ALA A 5 -6.99 24.04 -4.50
CA ALA A 5 -6.51 23.83 -5.85
C ALA A 5 -7.53 22.96 -6.60
N LEU A 6 -8.43 23.61 -7.33
CA LEU A 6 -9.37 22.99 -8.24
C LEU A 6 -8.60 22.60 -9.51
N VAL A 7 -8.06 21.38 -9.54
CA VAL A 7 -7.51 20.81 -10.76
C VAL A 7 -8.69 20.38 -11.62
N LEU A 8 -8.99 21.18 -12.64
CA LEU A 8 -9.97 20.86 -13.68
C LEU A 8 -9.36 19.80 -14.61
N CYS A 9 -9.39 18.54 -14.19
CA CYS A 9 -9.16 17.41 -15.07
C CYS A 9 -10.47 17.14 -15.83
N THR A 10 -10.47 17.37 -17.15
CA THR A 10 -11.46 16.73 -18.04
C THR A 10 -11.32 15.23 -17.88
N VAL A 11 -12.24 14.61 -17.14
CA VAL A 11 -12.26 13.16 -16.91
C VAL A 11 -12.65 12.48 -18.22
N ALA A 12 -11.66 11.97 -18.94
CA ALA A 12 -11.91 10.93 -19.93
C ALA A 12 -12.18 9.64 -19.14
N LEU A 13 -13.46 9.27 -19.01
CA LEU A 13 -13.89 8.03 -18.36
C LEU A 13 -13.14 6.84 -19.00
N GLY A 14 -12.34 6.13 -18.21
CA GLY A 14 -11.58 4.97 -18.67
C GLY A 14 -10.16 5.27 -19.17
N ALA A 15 -9.62 6.46 -18.90
CA ALA A 15 -8.21 6.76 -19.14
C ALA A 15 -7.30 5.98 -18.18
N ASP A 16 -6.08 5.68 -18.63
CA ASP A 16 -5.07 5.09 -17.75
C ASP A 16 -4.70 6.13 -16.67
N ALA A 17 -4.47 5.71 -15.43
CA ALA A 17 -4.05 6.64 -14.38
C ALA A 17 -2.83 7.48 -14.77
N ARG A 18 -1.96 6.92 -15.62
CA ARG A 18 -0.78 7.60 -16.16
C ARG A 18 -1.10 8.82 -17.04
N ASP A 19 -2.31 8.93 -17.58
CA ASP A 19 -2.71 10.11 -18.35
C ASP A 19 -2.97 11.32 -17.42
N THR A 20 -3.39 11.06 -16.18
CA THR A 20 -3.60 12.09 -15.15
C THR A 20 -2.37 12.31 -14.27
N ILE A 21 -1.65 11.22 -13.95
CA ILE A 21 -0.44 11.21 -13.13
C ILE A 21 0.71 10.75 -14.02
N PRO A 22 1.39 11.64 -14.76
CA PRO A 22 2.24 11.25 -15.89
C PRO A 22 3.57 10.59 -15.50
N ASN A 23 4.00 10.70 -14.24
CA ASN A 23 5.30 10.21 -13.82
C ASN A 23 5.39 10.04 -12.30
N VAL A 24 6.52 9.47 -11.87
CA VAL A 24 6.85 9.24 -10.45
C VAL A 24 6.81 10.54 -9.63
N LYS A 25 7.31 11.65 -10.18
CA LYS A 25 7.33 12.95 -9.51
C LYS A 25 5.92 13.44 -9.18
N ALA A 26 5.00 13.32 -10.13
CA ALA A 26 3.60 13.69 -9.93
C ALA A 26 2.91 12.81 -8.88
N LEU A 27 3.18 11.50 -8.89
CA LEU A 27 2.65 10.58 -7.88
C LEU A 27 3.22 10.91 -6.48
N SER A 28 4.53 11.11 -6.37
CA SER A 28 5.18 11.46 -5.11
C SER A 28 4.65 12.78 -4.56
N ALA A 29 4.49 13.83 -5.39
CA ALA A 29 3.91 15.10 -4.97
C ALA A 29 2.45 14.97 -4.50
N LEU A 30 1.68 14.02 -5.06
CA LEU A 30 0.32 13.73 -4.60
C LEU A 30 0.32 13.07 -3.22
N ILE A 31 1.21 12.09 -2.99
CA ILE A 31 1.37 11.42 -1.70
C ILE A 31 1.89 12.42 -0.66
N ASP A 32 2.89 13.22 -1.00
CA ASP A 32 3.45 14.28 -0.17
C ASP A 32 2.35 15.22 0.33
N ARG A 33 1.59 15.85 -0.57
CA ARG A 33 0.43 16.69 -0.20
C ARG A 33 -0.64 15.96 0.62
N THR A 34 -0.75 14.64 0.48
CA THR A 34 -1.71 13.85 1.25
C THR A 34 -1.24 13.69 2.71
N TYR A 35 0.06 13.54 2.93
CA TYR A 35 0.65 13.25 4.24
C TYR A 35 1.47 14.39 4.86
N ASP A 36 1.63 15.48 4.14
CA ASP A 36 2.53 16.59 4.45
C ASP A 36 3.97 16.08 4.72
N ILE A 37 4.51 15.22 3.84
CA ILE A 37 5.81 14.56 4.05
C ILE A 37 6.93 15.60 4.12
N ASP A 38 6.86 16.65 3.31
CA ASP A 38 7.81 17.76 3.33
C ASP A 38 7.87 18.52 4.67
N GLN A 39 6.83 18.42 5.50
CA GLN A 39 6.80 18.99 6.86
C GLN A 39 7.36 18.03 7.93
N ILE A 40 7.67 16.80 7.55
CA ILE A 40 8.20 15.78 8.45
C ILE A 40 9.72 15.97 8.55
N ASN A 41 10.17 16.54 9.68
CA ASN A 41 11.59 16.73 9.96
C ASN A 41 12.39 15.45 9.74
N HIS A 42 13.56 15.52 9.12
CA HIS A 42 14.44 14.35 8.89
C HIS A 42 13.88 13.31 7.92
N VAL A 43 12.94 13.68 7.05
CA VAL A 43 12.48 12.83 5.94
C VAL A 43 12.62 13.61 4.64
N ASP A 44 13.41 13.07 3.71
CA ASP A 44 13.66 13.67 2.41
C ASP A 44 13.06 12.82 1.29
N LEU A 45 12.42 13.49 0.32
CA LEU A 45 12.04 12.90 -0.95
C LEU A 45 13.19 13.06 -1.96
N VAL A 46 13.73 11.95 -2.43
CA VAL A 46 14.93 11.89 -3.28
C VAL A 46 14.66 11.20 -4.62
N GLY A 47 15.43 11.57 -5.64
CA GLY A 47 15.31 10.99 -6.99
C GLY A 47 13.92 11.19 -7.60
N ASP A 48 13.46 12.44 -7.70
CA ASP A 48 12.09 12.79 -8.12
C ASP A 48 10.99 12.15 -7.25
N GLY A 49 11.30 11.92 -5.96
CA GLY A 49 10.38 11.31 -5.01
C GLY A 49 10.17 9.81 -5.21
N SER A 50 10.96 9.18 -6.08
CA SER A 50 11.01 7.71 -6.21
C SER A 50 11.55 7.03 -4.95
N TRP A 51 12.25 7.79 -4.11
CA TRP A 51 12.79 7.35 -2.84
C TRP A 51 12.38 8.30 -1.72
N LEU A 52 12.19 7.73 -0.55
CA LEU A 52 12.08 8.42 0.72
C LEU A 52 13.28 8.01 1.57
N GLN A 53 13.99 8.98 2.14
CA GLN A 53 15.18 8.75 2.93
C GLN A 53 15.07 9.49 4.26
N THR A 54 15.37 8.79 5.36
CA THR A 54 15.45 9.45 6.67
C THR A 54 16.81 10.11 6.85
N SER A 55 16.83 11.43 7.04
CA SER A 55 18.02 12.26 7.23
C SER A 55 18.15 12.71 8.69
N GLY A 56 18.56 11.79 9.57
CA GLY A 56 18.80 12.09 10.98
C GLY A 56 20.04 11.39 11.53
N ASN A 57 20.96 12.18 12.10
CA ASN A 57 21.98 11.69 13.01
C ASN A 57 21.53 12.04 14.44
N LEU A 58 21.33 11.07 15.32
CA LEU A 58 21.16 11.36 16.76
C LEU A 58 22.58 11.50 17.23
N ASP A 59 22.97 12.73 17.56
CA ASP A 59 24.13 12.94 18.40
C ASP A 59 23.74 12.44 19.80
N LEU A 60 23.89 11.13 20.03
CA LEU A 60 23.82 10.56 21.36
C LEU A 60 25.04 11.12 22.09
N GLY A 61 24.86 12.24 22.80
CA GLY A 61 25.89 12.95 23.56
C GLY A 61 26.54 12.15 24.69
N SER A 62 26.66 10.83 24.55
CA SER A 62 27.31 9.90 25.48
C SER A 62 28.71 9.57 24.97
N PRO A 63 29.77 10.03 25.65
CA PRO A 63 31.14 9.70 25.31
C PRO A 63 31.37 8.20 25.56
N GLY A 64 31.27 7.38 24.52
CA GLY A 64 31.54 5.94 24.61
C GLY A 64 30.89 5.06 23.52
N LEU A 65 29.79 5.51 22.92
CA LEU A 65 29.12 4.79 21.83
C LEU A 65 29.56 5.35 20.47
N ARG A 66 30.75 4.93 20.00
CA ARG A 66 31.19 5.20 18.62
C ARG A 66 30.44 4.30 17.65
N GLY A 67 29.23 4.71 17.28
CA GLY A 67 28.47 4.17 16.16
C GLY A 67 27.33 5.12 15.80
N THR A 68 27.34 5.67 14.60
CA THR A 68 26.16 6.33 14.01
C THR A 68 25.15 5.24 13.71
N ILE A 69 24.16 5.08 14.59
CA ILE A 69 22.98 4.26 14.30
C ILE A 69 22.06 5.11 13.41
N PRO A 70 21.57 4.59 12.26
CA PRO A 70 20.57 5.31 11.48
C PRO A 70 19.36 5.55 12.38
N GLN A 71 19.11 6.81 12.68
CA GLN A 71 17.96 7.16 13.51
C GLN A 71 16.70 6.77 12.77
N GLY A 72 15.90 5.97 13.45
CA GLY A 72 14.51 5.90 13.07
C GLY A 72 13.77 7.17 13.47
N MET A 73 12.90 7.65 12.59
CA MET A 73 11.98 8.73 12.90
C MET A 73 10.68 8.14 13.48
N PRO A 74 10.28 8.54 14.70
CA PRO A 74 8.98 8.17 15.24
C PRO A 74 7.89 8.88 14.46
N MET A 75 6.94 8.10 13.99
CA MET A 75 5.82 8.61 13.22
C MET A 75 4.58 8.63 14.09
N ALA A 76 3.95 9.80 14.22
CA ALA A 76 2.74 9.97 15.04
C ALA A 76 1.62 8.98 14.65
N LEU A 77 1.54 8.60 13.37
CA LEU A 77 0.57 7.65 12.83
C LEU A 77 0.87 6.20 13.21
N TYR A 78 2.12 5.86 13.50
CA TYR A 78 2.55 4.48 13.78
C TYR A 78 3.12 4.35 15.19
N ARG A 79 2.24 4.05 16.15
CA ARG A 79 2.65 3.83 17.54
C ARG A 79 3.73 2.75 17.62
N ASN A 80 4.85 3.07 18.27
CA ASN A 80 5.98 2.18 18.51
C ASN A 80 6.63 1.64 17.20
N SER A 81 6.60 2.44 16.13
CA SER A 81 7.26 2.10 14.87
C SER A 81 8.06 3.29 14.34
N LEU A 82 9.15 2.97 13.66
CA LEU A 82 10.09 3.97 13.14
C LEU A 82 10.20 3.86 11.62
N LEU A 83 10.20 5.00 10.94
CA LEU A 83 10.77 5.10 9.60
C LEU A 83 12.28 5.04 9.72
N ILE A 84 12.94 4.09 9.08
CA ILE A 84 14.41 3.96 9.15
C ILE A 84 14.97 3.76 7.75
N ASP A 85 16.05 4.47 7.45
CA ASP A 85 16.87 4.30 6.25
C ASP A 85 16.15 4.77 4.97
N LYS A 86 15.98 3.88 4.00
CA LYS A 86 15.50 4.22 2.66
C LYS A 86 14.28 3.39 2.31
N TYR A 87 13.33 4.05 1.67
CA TYR A 87 12.12 3.43 1.14
C TYR A 87 12.00 3.80 -0.34
N GLN A 88 11.62 2.84 -1.16
CA GLN A 88 11.33 3.07 -2.57
C GLN A 88 9.82 3.22 -2.76
N LEU A 89 9.37 4.04 -3.70
CA LEU A 89 7.95 4.13 -4.07
C LEU A 89 7.54 2.94 -4.94
N TRP A 90 6.52 2.19 -4.53
CA TRP A 90 5.96 1.05 -5.25
C TRP A 90 4.50 1.27 -5.61
N VAL A 91 4.04 0.54 -6.62
CA VAL A 91 2.69 0.59 -7.16
C VAL A 91 2.15 -0.83 -7.32
N VAL A 92 0.89 -1.07 -6.91
CA VAL A 92 0.11 -2.24 -7.31
C VAL A 92 -1.01 -1.75 -8.22
N SER A 93 -0.95 -2.11 -9.50
CA SER A 93 -1.97 -1.73 -10.48
C SER A 93 -3.27 -2.52 -10.28
N CYS A 94 -4.39 -1.96 -10.74
CA CYS A 94 -5.65 -2.68 -10.86
C CYS A 94 -5.86 -3.10 -12.33
N PRO A 95 -5.64 -4.39 -12.70
CA PRO A 95 -5.62 -4.81 -14.10
C PRO A 95 -6.90 -4.50 -14.91
N SER A 96 -8.07 -4.58 -14.25
CA SER A 96 -9.37 -4.33 -14.90
C SER A 96 -9.83 -2.88 -14.80
N ARG A 97 -9.10 -2.02 -14.07
CA ARG A 97 -9.44 -0.60 -13.85
C ARG A 97 -8.14 0.22 -13.81
N PRO A 98 -7.54 0.54 -14.96
CA PRO A 98 -6.22 1.18 -15.03
C PRO A 98 -6.17 2.58 -14.43
N SER A 99 -7.32 3.23 -14.22
CA SER A 99 -7.49 4.48 -13.47
C SER A 99 -7.29 4.33 -11.96
N MET A 100 -7.23 3.09 -11.45
CA MET A 100 -7.13 2.77 -10.03
C MET A 100 -5.87 1.98 -9.70
N PHE A 101 -5.17 2.36 -8.63
CA PHE A 101 -3.99 1.65 -8.15
C PHE A 101 -3.67 1.98 -6.68
N LEU A 102 -2.91 1.08 -6.04
CA LEU A 102 -2.30 1.28 -4.74
C LEU A 102 -0.90 1.84 -4.92
N ALA A 103 -0.49 2.79 -4.09
CA ALA A 103 0.89 3.27 -4.07
C ALA A 103 1.37 3.53 -2.63
N GLY A 104 2.67 3.40 -2.41
CA GLY A 104 3.27 3.71 -1.12
C GLY A 104 4.75 3.39 -1.07
N TYR A 105 5.40 3.83 -0.01
CA TYR A 105 6.84 3.65 0.19
C TYR A 105 7.10 2.32 0.89
N VAL A 106 7.94 1.47 0.28
CA VAL A 106 8.35 0.16 0.81
C VAL A 106 9.82 0.23 1.19
N ARG A 107 10.16 -0.23 2.39
CA ARG A 107 11.53 -0.21 2.89
C ARG A 107 12.42 -0.97 1.93
N PHE A 108 13.49 -0.32 1.50
CA PHE A 108 14.49 -0.95 0.67
C PHE A 108 15.44 -1.72 1.57
N ASP A 109 15.21 -3.02 1.68
CA ASP A 109 16.11 -3.93 2.38
C ASP A 109 17.39 -4.09 1.55
N SER A 110 18.32 -3.14 1.65
CA SER A 110 19.69 -3.42 1.25
C SER A 110 20.23 -4.47 2.22
N GLU A 111 20.91 -5.51 1.71
CA GLU A 111 21.53 -6.61 2.49
C GLU A 111 22.50 -6.14 3.60
N THR A 112 22.69 -4.83 3.78
CA THR A 112 23.60 -4.19 4.73
C THR A 112 22.99 -3.81 6.07
N LEU A 113 21.67 -3.91 6.25
CA LEU A 113 21.10 -3.94 7.60
C LEU A 113 21.38 -5.33 8.20
N LYS A 114 22.65 -5.57 8.54
CA LYS A 114 22.96 -6.46 9.66
C LYS A 114 22.01 -6.04 10.78
N PRO A 115 21.47 -6.98 11.57
CA PRO A 115 20.80 -6.63 12.80
C PRO A 115 21.84 -5.93 13.69
N TYR A 116 22.05 -4.64 13.48
CA TYR A 116 22.26 -3.74 14.57
C TYR A 116 21.01 -3.97 15.39
N GLU A 117 21.16 -4.82 16.40
CA GLU A 117 20.38 -4.70 17.61
C GLU A 117 20.38 -3.20 17.89
N LEU A 118 19.29 -2.52 17.54
CA LEU A 118 18.95 -1.22 18.05
C LEU A 118 18.77 -1.49 19.54
N THR A 119 19.90 -1.55 20.25
CA THR A 119 20.01 -2.00 21.63
C THR A 119 19.21 -1.02 22.48
N GLY A 120 17.95 -1.37 22.74
CA GLY A 120 17.03 -0.59 23.54
C GLY A 120 15.80 -0.03 22.83
N ILE A 121 15.66 -0.16 21.51
CA ILE A 121 14.44 0.27 20.81
C ILE A 121 13.59 -0.96 20.50
N THR A 122 12.58 -1.22 21.34
CA THR A 122 11.50 -2.21 21.12
C THR A 122 10.52 -1.81 20.00
N GLU A 123 10.94 -0.93 19.08
CA GLU A 123 10.09 -0.37 18.02
C GLU A 123 10.39 -1.06 16.70
N LYS A 124 9.33 -1.54 16.05
CA LYS A 124 9.45 -2.24 14.77
C LYS A 124 9.70 -1.21 13.69
N SER A 125 10.77 -1.37 12.90
CA SER A 125 10.93 -0.57 11.69
C SER A 125 9.75 -0.82 10.76
N LEU A 126 9.18 0.25 10.21
CA LEU A 126 8.09 0.16 9.25
C LEU A 126 8.60 -0.49 7.97
N LYS A 127 7.89 -1.52 7.52
CA LYS A 127 8.11 -2.11 6.19
C LYS A 127 7.50 -1.25 5.08
N THR A 128 6.39 -0.59 5.38
CA THR A 128 5.59 0.19 4.44
C THR A 128 5.18 1.51 5.09
N ALA A 129 5.09 2.57 4.30
CA ALA A 129 4.73 3.91 4.78
C ALA A 129 4.03 4.75 3.70
N PHE A 130 3.20 5.70 4.14
CA PHE A 130 2.51 6.68 3.29
C PHE A 130 1.73 6.01 2.15
N CYS A 131 0.87 5.07 2.54
CA CYS A 131 0.15 4.20 1.62
C CYS A 131 -1.17 4.82 1.19
N VAL A 132 -1.35 5.02 -0.12
CA VAL A 132 -2.57 5.56 -0.72
C VAL A 132 -3.26 4.58 -1.66
N LEU A 133 -4.58 4.57 -1.64
CA LEU A 133 -5.40 4.09 -2.75
C LEU A 133 -5.82 5.28 -3.62
N LEU A 134 -5.61 5.16 -4.92
CA LEU A 134 -5.91 6.20 -5.91
C LEU A 134 -6.92 5.67 -6.91
N ASP A 135 -7.92 6.50 -7.23
CA ASP A 135 -8.88 6.29 -8.32
C ASP A 135 -9.05 7.63 -9.05
N VAL A 136 -8.41 7.78 -10.21
CA VAL A 136 -8.40 9.06 -10.94
C VAL A 136 -9.74 9.36 -11.62
N ASP A 137 -10.50 8.33 -12.00
CA ASP A 137 -11.83 8.52 -12.60
C ASP A 137 -12.80 9.11 -11.58
N GLN A 138 -12.71 8.65 -10.33
CA GLN A 138 -13.51 9.17 -9.22
C GLN A 138 -12.92 10.43 -8.59
N ASN A 139 -11.69 10.81 -8.96
CA ASN A 139 -10.90 11.87 -8.34
C ASN A 139 -10.78 11.68 -6.81
N VAL A 140 -10.40 10.47 -6.39
CA VAL A 140 -10.30 10.09 -4.99
C VAL A 140 -8.89 9.64 -4.63
N VAL A 141 -8.40 10.11 -3.48
CA VAL A 141 -7.20 9.64 -2.79
C VAL A 141 -7.56 9.21 -1.38
N ILE A 142 -7.20 8.00 -0.98
CA ILE A 142 -7.50 7.45 0.34
C ILE A 142 -6.20 7.07 1.04
N LYS A 143 -5.98 7.62 2.24
CA LYS A 143 -4.94 7.17 3.17
C LYS A 143 -5.31 5.80 3.73
N LEU A 144 -4.39 4.84 3.66
CA LEU A 144 -4.63 3.46 4.11
C LEU A 144 -3.90 3.09 5.41
N ASP A 145 -2.95 3.91 5.83
CA ASP A 145 -2.12 3.75 7.01
C ASP A 145 -2.58 4.60 8.22
N GLU A 146 -3.66 5.36 8.06
CA GLU A 146 -4.28 6.15 9.11
C GLU A 146 -5.65 5.53 9.45
N PRO A 147 -5.76 4.63 10.45
CA PRO A 147 -7.01 3.94 10.79
C PRO A 147 -8.13 4.89 11.25
N ALA A 148 -7.79 6.13 11.60
CA ALA A 148 -8.74 7.16 12.00
C ALA A 148 -9.13 8.11 10.86
N ALA A 149 -8.54 7.95 9.68
CA ALA A 149 -8.82 8.81 8.53
C ALA A 149 -10.28 8.67 8.13
N ARG A 150 -10.99 9.78 8.08
CA ARG A 150 -12.40 9.80 7.70
C ARG A 150 -12.51 9.78 6.19
N LEU A 151 -13.25 8.81 5.65
CA LEU A 151 -13.63 8.79 4.24
C LEU A 151 -14.97 9.52 4.07
N TYR A 152 -14.97 10.58 3.28
CA TYR A 152 -16.15 11.39 2.96
C TYR A 152 -16.66 11.03 1.55
N LEU A 153 -17.05 9.77 1.36
CA LEU A 153 -17.54 9.27 0.08
C LEU A 153 -18.99 8.81 0.22
N ASP A 154 -19.75 8.92 -0.87
CA ASP A 154 -21.07 8.31 -0.96
C ASP A 154 -20.98 6.79 -1.16
N GLU A 155 -22.12 6.11 -1.01
CA GLU A 155 -22.20 4.66 -1.12
C GLU A 155 -21.75 4.13 -2.48
N ALA A 156 -22.11 4.82 -3.58
CA ALA A 156 -21.74 4.41 -4.93
C ALA A 156 -20.22 4.43 -5.13
N ARG A 157 -19.53 5.46 -4.64
CA ARG A 157 -18.06 5.53 -4.66
C ARG A 157 -17.43 4.46 -3.77
N HIS A 158 -18.04 4.15 -2.63
CA HIS A 158 -17.57 3.06 -1.78
C HIS A 158 -17.66 1.70 -2.48
N GLU A 159 -18.79 1.39 -3.10
CA GLU A 159 -18.99 0.17 -3.86
C GLU A 159 -18.00 0.06 -5.02
N ALA A 160 -17.81 1.15 -5.77
CA ALA A 160 -16.82 1.22 -6.84
C ALA A 160 -15.41 0.92 -6.30
N LEU A 161 -14.97 1.58 -5.25
CA LEU A 161 -13.64 1.35 -4.66
C LEU A 161 -13.48 -0.07 -4.13
N SER A 162 -14.51 -0.62 -3.46
CA SER A 162 -14.53 -2.01 -3.01
C SER A 162 -14.39 -2.99 -4.17
N ALA A 163 -15.10 -2.76 -5.28
CA ALA A 163 -14.98 -3.60 -6.48
C ALA A 163 -13.57 -3.56 -7.07
N GLY A 164 -12.95 -2.37 -7.14
CA GLY A 164 -11.56 -2.24 -7.61
C GLY A 164 -10.55 -2.88 -6.66
N MET A 165 -10.77 -2.79 -5.36
CA MET A 165 -9.96 -3.50 -4.36
C MET A 165 -10.09 -5.02 -4.48
N ASN A 166 -11.27 -5.56 -4.77
CA ASN A 166 -11.45 -6.99 -5.05
C ASN A 166 -10.55 -7.43 -6.21
N VAL A 167 -10.51 -6.66 -7.30
CA VAL A 167 -9.66 -6.97 -8.46
C VAL A 167 -8.16 -6.99 -8.10
N ILE A 168 -7.69 -6.03 -7.29
CA ILE A 168 -6.31 -6.01 -6.80
C ILE A 168 -6.02 -7.27 -5.97
N TRP A 169 -6.92 -7.63 -5.05
CA TRP A 169 -6.77 -8.82 -4.22
C TRP A 169 -6.83 -10.11 -5.02
N ASP A 170 -7.74 -10.23 -5.98
CA ASP A 170 -7.84 -11.40 -6.84
C ASP A 170 -6.55 -11.58 -7.66
N ASN A 171 -5.95 -10.49 -8.15
CA ASN A 171 -4.65 -10.55 -8.83
C ASN A 171 -3.53 -11.06 -7.90
N TYR A 172 -3.53 -10.61 -6.65
CA TYR A 172 -2.62 -11.13 -5.62
C TYR A 172 -2.84 -12.62 -5.35
N LEU A 173 -4.11 -13.02 -5.17
CA LEU A 173 -4.50 -14.37 -4.82
C LEU A 173 -4.18 -15.39 -5.93
N GLN A 174 -4.27 -15.00 -7.20
CA GLN A 174 -3.82 -15.82 -8.33
C GLN A 174 -2.34 -16.20 -8.23
N ARG A 175 -1.53 -15.43 -7.49
CA ARG A 175 -0.09 -15.64 -7.30
C ARG A 175 0.26 -16.10 -5.88
N ILE A 176 -0.73 -16.39 -5.03
CA ILE A 176 -0.51 -16.62 -3.59
C ILE A 176 0.51 -17.74 -3.30
N ALA A 177 0.54 -18.78 -4.13
CA ALA A 177 1.45 -19.91 -3.99
C ALA A 177 2.94 -19.54 -4.17
N SER A 178 3.24 -18.45 -4.89
CA SER A 178 4.61 -17.98 -5.13
C SER A 178 5.02 -16.80 -4.22
N GLN A 179 4.15 -16.37 -3.30
CA GLN A 179 4.44 -15.24 -2.41
C GLN A 179 5.35 -15.65 -1.24
N PRO A 180 6.12 -14.71 -0.65
CA PRO A 180 6.87 -14.99 0.56
C PRO A 180 5.93 -15.35 1.71
N LYS A 181 6.38 -16.18 2.67
CA LYS A 181 5.56 -16.59 3.83
C LYS A 181 5.03 -15.43 4.65
N SER A 182 5.71 -14.28 4.65
CA SER A 182 5.27 -13.07 5.33
C SER A 182 4.10 -12.34 4.65
N ALA A 183 3.74 -12.73 3.42
CA ALA A 183 2.69 -12.10 2.65
C ALA A 183 1.28 -12.44 3.18
N PRO A 184 0.28 -11.58 2.92
CA PRO A 184 -1.08 -11.74 3.42
C PRO A 184 -1.68 -13.14 3.13
N PHE A 185 -2.20 -13.83 4.14
CA PHE A 185 -2.94 -15.10 3.98
C PHE A 185 -2.15 -16.28 3.39
N VAL A 186 -0.84 -16.17 3.13
CA VAL A 186 -0.02 -17.30 2.65
C VAL A 186 -0.07 -18.46 3.63
N ASP A 187 0.05 -18.21 4.93
CA ASP A 187 -0.08 -19.27 5.94
C ASP A 187 -1.43 -19.98 5.87
N LYS A 188 -2.52 -19.24 5.61
CA LYS A 188 -3.88 -19.81 5.49
C LYS A 188 -4.05 -20.64 4.23
N TYR A 189 -3.48 -20.17 3.12
CA TYR A 189 -3.41 -20.94 1.87
C TYR A 189 -2.65 -22.26 2.08
N LEU A 190 -1.48 -22.21 2.72
CA LEU A 190 -0.67 -23.40 3.01
C LEU A 190 -1.39 -24.36 3.97
N ASP A 191 -2.07 -23.85 4.99
CA ASP A 191 -2.84 -24.67 5.92
C ASP A 191 -4.06 -25.32 5.25
N PHE A 192 -4.72 -24.62 4.32
CA PHE A 192 -5.79 -25.21 3.50
C PHE A 192 -5.24 -26.31 2.58
N GLN A 193 -4.11 -26.05 1.91
CA GLN A 193 -3.46 -27.00 1.02
C GLN A 193 -3.06 -28.31 1.73
N LYS A 194 -2.61 -28.24 2.99
CA LYS A 194 -2.23 -29.41 3.79
C LYS A 194 -3.39 -30.35 4.13
N GLN A 195 -4.64 -29.95 3.92
CA GLN A 195 -5.81 -30.79 4.18
C GLN A 195 -5.99 -31.89 3.11
N PHE A 196 -5.26 -31.80 2.00
CA PHE A 196 -5.35 -32.73 0.88
C PHE A 196 -4.11 -33.62 0.80
N VAL A 197 -4.31 -34.92 0.60
CA VAL A 197 -3.20 -35.89 0.38
C VAL A 197 -2.49 -35.60 -0.96
N SER A 198 -3.26 -35.23 -1.97
CA SER A 198 -2.77 -34.78 -3.29
C SER A 198 -3.47 -33.46 -3.60
N PRO A 199 -2.83 -32.31 -3.35
CA PRO A 199 -3.50 -31.02 -3.42
C PRO A 199 -4.02 -30.72 -4.83
N PRO A 200 -5.35 -30.54 -4.99
CA PRO A 200 -5.92 -30.04 -6.24
C PRO A 200 -5.53 -28.56 -6.46
N PRO A 201 -5.75 -28.01 -7.68
CA PRO A 201 -5.68 -26.57 -7.88
C PRO A 201 -6.64 -25.83 -6.95
N ILE A 202 -6.10 -24.92 -6.13
CA ILE A 202 -6.89 -24.11 -5.21
C ILE A 202 -7.27 -22.81 -5.93
N THR A 203 -8.57 -22.52 -5.96
CA THR A 203 -9.06 -21.19 -6.36
C THR A 203 -9.23 -20.32 -5.13
N ALA A 204 -9.00 -19.01 -5.31
CA ALA A 204 -9.05 -18.04 -4.24
C ALA A 204 -9.73 -16.77 -4.73
N THR A 205 -10.71 -16.28 -3.98
CA THR A 205 -11.45 -15.04 -4.30
C THR A 205 -11.48 -14.12 -3.11
N ALA A 206 -11.42 -12.82 -3.34
CA ALA A 206 -11.52 -11.81 -2.29
C ALA A 206 -12.81 -11.00 -2.36
N GLN A 207 -13.35 -10.69 -1.19
CA GLN A 207 -14.36 -9.67 -0.99
C GLN A 207 -13.83 -8.63 -0.01
N THR A 208 -13.77 -7.40 -0.46
CA THR A 208 -13.28 -6.26 0.29
C THR A 208 -14.40 -5.28 0.56
N ARG A 209 -14.44 -4.81 1.79
CA ARG A 209 -15.36 -3.77 2.23
C ARG A 209 -14.63 -2.76 3.07
N PHE A 210 -14.86 -1.48 2.79
CA PHE A 210 -14.49 -0.43 3.71
C PHE A 210 -15.37 -0.56 4.96
N THR A 211 -14.77 -0.65 6.14
CA THR A 211 -15.52 -0.85 7.39
C THR A 211 -15.98 0.47 7.97
N ARG A 212 -17.28 0.56 8.31
CA ARG A 212 -17.83 1.67 9.09
C ARG A 212 -17.48 1.52 10.57
N SER A 213 -17.27 2.64 11.26
CA SER A 213 -17.18 2.65 12.72
C SER A 213 -18.48 2.13 13.34
N ARG A 214 -18.39 1.12 14.23
CA ARG A 214 -19.57 0.54 14.89
C ARG A 214 -20.26 1.52 15.84
N ASP A 215 -19.51 2.44 16.43
CA ASP A 215 -20.02 3.35 17.47
C ASP A 215 -20.75 4.56 16.86
N LYS A 216 -20.59 4.80 15.55
CA LYS A 216 -21.21 5.90 14.80
C LYS A 216 -21.53 5.45 13.37
N PRO A 217 -22.60 4.67 13.14
CA PRO A 217 -22.91 4.11 11.82
C PRO A 217 -23.15 5.17 10.72
N GLU A 218 -23.49 6.41 11.11
CA GLU A 218 -23.66 7.56 10.21
C GLU A 218 -22.33 8.24 9.85
N GLU A 219 -21.23 7.90 10.51
CA GLU A 219 -19.95 8.55 10.28
C GLU A 219 -18.80 7.52 10.28
N ARG A 220 -17.95 7.62 9.25
CA ARG A 220 -16.56 7.16 9.25
C ARG A 220 -16.36 5.72 8.81
N PHE A 221 -15.51 5.59 7.79
CA PHE A 221 -14.85 4.35 7.43
C PHE A 221 -13.41 4.39 7.91
N ASN A 222 -12.94 3.32 8.57
CA ASN A 222 -11.67 3.32 9.32
C ASN A 222 -10.65 2.26 8.85
N GLY A 223 -10.96 1.52 7.77
CA GLY A 223 -10.06 0.51 7.22
C GLY A 223 -10.72 -0.36 6.17
N VAL A 224 -9.95 -1.32 5.66
CA VAL A 224 -10.41 -2.32 4.69
C VAL A 224 -10.51 -3.67 5.39
N TYR A 225 -11.69 -4.27 5.33
CA TYR A 225 -11.91 -5.65 5.76
C TYR A 225 -11.95 -6.55 4.55
N VAL A 226 -11.16 -7.61 4.60
CA VAL A 226 -10.99 -8.55 3.50
C VAL A 226 -11.46 -9.91 3.98
N THR A 227 -12.37 -10.50 3.20
CA THR A 227 -12.81 -11.89 3.30
C THR A 227 -12.25 -12.63 2.10
N ILE A 228 -11.55 -13.73 2.33
CA ILE A 228 -11.00 -14.61 1.30
C ILE A 228 -11.66 -15.97 1.45
N THR A 229 -12.03 -16.52 0.31
CA THR A 229 -12.52 -17.88 0.19
C THR A 229 -11.49 -18.67 -0.60
N PHE A 230 -10.93 -19.71 0.01
CA PHE A 230 -10.18 -20.75 -0.69
C PHE A 230 -11.13 -21.90 -1.00
N SER A 231 -11.11 -22.40 -2.24
CA SER A 231 -11.96 -23.52 -2.66
C SER A 231 -11.18 -24.52 -3.50
N ALA A 232 -11.39 -25.81 -3.22
CA ALA A 232 -10.85 -26.90 -4.02
C ALA A 232 -11.61 -28.23 -3.74
N ASP A 233 -11.88 -29.03 -4.77
CA ASP A 233 -12.60 -30.32 -4.68
C ASP A 233 -13.90 -30.28 -3.85
N GLY A 234 -14.67 -29.19 -3.97
CA GLY A 234 -15.92 -28.99 -3.22
C GLY A 234 -15.75 -28.61 -1.74
N CYS A 235 -14.50 -28.51 -1.26
CA CYS A 235 -14.18 -27.97 0.05
C CYS A 235 -13.98 -26.45 -0.05
N GLU A 236 -14.43 -25.72 0.97
CA GLU A 236 -14.25 -24.28 1.08
C GLU A 236 -13.72 -23.89 2.46
N ALA A 237 -12.83 -22.91 2.49
CA ALA A 237 -12.34 -22.29 3.71
C ALA A 237 -12.45 -20.77 3.60
N ASN A 238 -13.19 -20.17 4.53
CA ASN A 238 -13.39 -18.73 4.61
C ASN A 238 -12.50 -18.12 5.69
N HIS A 239 -11.73 -17.11 5.32
CA HIS A 239 -10.86 -16.37 6.23
C HIS A 239 -11.17 -14.89 6.11
N SER A 240 -11.40 -14.22 7.23
CA SER A 240 -11.70 -12.79 7.22
C SER A 240 -10.88 -12.05 8.26
N ALA A 241 -10.33 -10.90 7.86
CA ALA A 241 -9.55 -10.05 8.75
C ALA A 241 -9.66 -8.58 8.34
N SER A 242 -9.59 -7.69 9.32
CA SER A 242 -9.17 -6.31 9.06
C SER A 242 -7.69 -6.37 8.69
N PHE A 243 -7.35 -5.87 7.50
CA PHE A 243 -6.02 -6.04 6.96
C PHE A 243 -5.39 -4.70 6.62
N ASP A 244 -4.10 -4.59 6.94
CA ASP A 244 -3.28 -3.47 6.49
C ASP A 244 -2.94 -3.66 5.02
N VAL A 245 -3.73 -3.03 4.15
CA VAL A 245 -3.61 -3.11 2.68
C VAL A 245 -2.21 -2.72 2.20
N SER A 246 -1.48 -1.90 2.98
CA SER A 246 -0.11 -1.54 2.62
C SER A 246 0.80 -2.77 2.48
N LYS A 247 0.52 -3.89 3.15
CA LYS A 247 1.33 -5.10 2.99
C LYS A 247 1.28 -5.70 1.58
N LEU A 248 0.30 -5.34 0.74
CA LEU A 248 0.32 -5.74 -0.68
C LEU A 248 1.49 -5.11 -1.44
N LEU A 249 2.01 -3.97 -0.99
CA LEU A 249 3.19 -3.32 -1.59
C LEU A 249 4.48 -4.13 -1.39
N ASP A 250 4.53 -5.03 -0.41
CA ASP A 250 5.66 -5.96 -0.13
C ASP A 250 5.45 -7.35 -0.76
N THR A 251 4.71 -7.41 -1.89
CA THR A 251 4.39 -8.67 -2.57
C THR A 251 4.77 -8.62 -4.05
N SER A 252 4.75 -9.77 -4.73
CA SER A 252 5.13 -9.85 -6.15
C SER A 252 4.13 -9.21 -7.12
N VAL A 253 2.97 -8.72 -6.66
CA VAL A 253 2.07 -7.90 -7.50
C VAL A 253 2.46 -6.43 -7.51
N ALA A 254 3.29 -6.00 -6.56
CA ALA A 254 3.81 -4.65 -6.54
C ALA A 254 5.02 -4.52 -7.48
N VAL A 255 5.15 -3.35 -8.11
CA VAL A 255 6.32 -2.99 -8.92
C VAL A 255 6.84 -1.61 -8.49
N PRO A 256 8.15 -1.34 -8.59
CA PRO A 256 8.67 0.01 -8.38
C PRO A 256 7.96 1.02 -9.29
N ALA A 257 7.61 2.19 -8.75
CA ALA A 257 6.87 3.22 -9.49
C ALA A 257 7.59 3.63 -10.79
N VAL A 258 8.93 3.70 -10.77
CA VAL A 258 9.73 3.97 -11.97
C VAL A 258 9.42 2.95 -13.08
N LYS A 259 9.28 1.66 -12.75
CA LYS A 259 8.91 0.62 -13.73
C LYS A 259 7.46 0.75 -14.17
N TYR A 260 6.54 1.08 -13.27
CA TYR A 260 5.12 1.28 -13.61
C TYR A 260 4.92 2.40 -14.64
N PHE A 261 5.55 3.57 -14.44
CA PHE A 261 5.41 4.71 -15.35
C PHE A 261 6.20 4.58 -16.65
N THR A 262 7.24 3.72 -16.70
CA THR A 262 8.02 3.48 -17.92
C THR A 262 7.53 2.27 -18.72
N ALA A 263 6.70 1.41 -18.12
CA ALA A 263 6.08 0.31 -18.83
C ALA A 263 5.23 0.83 -20.00
N PRO A 264 5.18 0.13 -21.14
CA PRO A 264 4.28 0.48 -22.23
C PRO A 264 2.87 0.68 -21.68
N GLN A 265 2.23 1.79 -22.05
CA GLN A 265 0.78 1.85 -21.95
C GLN A 265 0.28 0.75 -22.86
N ASN A 266 -0.55 -0.17 -22.34
CA ASN A 266 -1.28 -1.08 -23.21
C ASN A 266 -2.23 -0.17 -24.00
N ALA A 267 -1.72 0.40 -25.09
CA ALA A 267 -2.51 1.05 -26.12
C ALA A 267 -3.60 0.04 -26.43
N GLY A 268 -4.84 0.47 -26.26
CA GLY A 268 -6.01 -0.39 -26.35
C GLY A 268 -5.84 -1.35 -27.52
N LYS A 269 -6.08 -2.64 -27.25
CA LYS A 269 -6.37 -3.59 -28.32
C LYS A 269 -7.31 -2.88 -29.28
N GLU A 270 -6.84 -2.75 -30.51
CA GLU A 270 -7.61 -2.29 -31.65
C GLU A 270 -8.99 -2.96 -31.58
N VAL A 271 -10.01 -2.13 -31.51
CA VAL A 271 -11.38 -2.56 -31.78
C VAL A 271 -11.42 -2.80 -33.29
N GLU A 272 -11.28 -4.07 -33.69
CA GLU A 272 -11.82 -4.57 -34.96
C GLU A 272 -13.35 -4.63 -34.90
#